data_AF-A0A1T2L0R8-F1
#
_entry.id   AF-A0A1T2L0R8-F1
#
_cell.length_a   1.000
_cell.length_b   1.000
_cell.length_c   1.000
_cell.angle_alpha   90.00
_cell.angle_beta   90.00
_cell.angle_gamma   90.00
#
_symmetry.space_group_name_H-M   'P 1'
#
loop_
_entity.id
_entity.type
_entity.pdbx_description
1 polymer ?
#
loop_
_entity_poly.entity_id
_entity_poly.type
_entity_poly.pdbx_seq_one_letter_code
_entity_poly.pdbx_strand_id
1 'polypeptide(L)'
;MAVQPVEGINYSVIGVDSPGKEKIQVVEFFWYACPHCYAFEPAVKEWLKTKADDVEFVRYPATFNRPNVQMHAKTFFALEQMGKPELHDAIMSAMHDRKQRINTQDAMDQFLASHGVDLTAYHDMMDSFVVNLKMQEAVKLAKEYQIIGVPALIVDGQYKVEKAYSWAEKFQIADYLVARLRAERASAAK
;
A
#
# COMPACT_ATOMS: atom_id res chain seq x y z
N MET A 1 -21.49 20.84 4.43
CA MET A 1 -21.32 20.08 5.70
C MET A 1 -20.72 18.75 5.29
N ALA A 2 -19.50 18.42 5.73
CA ALA A 2 -18.94 17.10 5.44
C ALA A 2 -19.79 16.05 6.16
N VAL A 3 -20.35 15.11 5.41
CA VAL A 3 -21.13 14.00 5.98
C VAL A 3 -20.16 13.14 6.77
N GLN A 4 -20.47 12.87 8.03
CA GLN A 4 -19.62 12.00 8.85
C GLN A 4 -19.63 10.58 8.29
N PRO A 5 -18.47 9.91 8.19
CA PRO A 5 -18.40 8.54 7.71
C PRO A 5 -19.24 7.59 8.59
N VAL A 6 -20.00 6.70 7.96
CA VAL A 6 -20.86 5.73 8.64
C VAL A 6 -20.23 4.34 8.61
N GLU A 7 -20.20 3.67 9.76
CA GLU A 7 -19.74 2.29 9.90
C GLU A 7 -20.61 1.32 9.08
N GLY A 8 -19.98 0.34 8.43
CA GLY A 8 -20.64 -0.61 7.51
C GLY A 8 -20.94 -0.03 6.12
N ILE A 9 -20.77 1.28 5.91
CA ILE A 9 -20.94 1.94 4.61
C ILE A 9 -19.60 2.51 4.12
N ASN A 10 -19.04 3.45 4.87
CA ASN A 10 -17.83 4.17 4.50
C ASN A 10 -16.56 3.50 5.05
N TYR A 11 -16.67 2.78 6.16
CA TYR A 11 -15.59 1.99 6.73
C TYR A 11 -16.14 0.77 7.48
N SER A 12 -15.30 -0.22 7.70
CA SER A 12 -15.58 -1.39 8.54
C SER A 12 -14.54 -1.52 9.66
N VAL A 13 -14.95 -2.10 10.79
CA VAL A 13 -14.05 -2.41 11.91
C VAL A 13 -13.45 -3.79 11.69
N ILE A 14 -12.13 -3.89 11.79
CA ILE A 14 -11.36 -5.14 11.72
C ILE A 14 -10.93 -5.57 13.12
N GLY A 15 -10.32 -4.67 13.89
CA GLY A 15 -9.86 -4.94 15.26
C GLY A 15 -8.57 -5.77 15.36
N VAL A 16 -7.65 -5.62 14.41
CA VAL A 16 -6.33 -6.30 14.44
C VAL A 16 -5.25 -5.28 14.79
N ASP A 17 -4.38 -5.63 15.72
CA ASP A 17 -3.25 -4.77 16.11
C ASP A 17 -2.35 -4.47 14.90
N SER A 18 -2.04 -3.19 14.69
CA SER A 18 -1.03 -2.80 13.71
C SER A 18 0.38 -3.20 14.19
N PRO A 19 1.28 -3.59 13.28
CA PRO A 19 2.71 -3.76 13.58
C PRO A 19 3.37 -2.48 14.15
N GLY A 20 2.89 -1.29 13.73
CA GLY A 20 3.40 0.01 14.19
C GLY A 20 2.76 0.44 15.51
N LYS A 21 3.54 0.47 16.59
CA LYS A 21 3.02 0.79 17.94
C LYS A 21 3.06 2.27 18.31
N GLU A 22 3.94 3.05 17.68
CA GLU A 22 4.17 4.45 18.08
C GLU A 22 3.37 5.45 17.24
N LYS A 23 3.25 5.22 15.94
CA LYS A 23 2.48 6.06 15.00
C LYS A 23 1.23 5.33 14.54
N ILE A 24 0.20 6.09 14.20
CA ILE A 24 -1.02 5.54 13.58
C ILE A 24 -0.67 5.21 12.13
N GLN A 25 -0.78 3.94 11.75
CA GLN A 25 -0.47 3.54 10.37
C GLN A 25 -1.66 3.73 9.45
N VAL A 26 -1.44 4.32 8.28
CA VAL A 26 -2.37 4.29 7.15
C VAL A 26 -1.73 3.42 6.08
N VAL A 27 -2.31 2.24 5.89
CA VAL A 27 -1.75 1.20 5.04
C VAL A 27 -2.51 1.10 3.73
N GLU A 28 -1.81 1.24 2.61
CA GLU A 28 -2.34 0.97 1.28
C GLU A 28 -1.95 -0.43 0.80
N PHE A 29 -2.93 -1.22 0.37
CA PHE A 29 -2.69 -2.40 -0.46
C PHE A 29 -2.86 -2.04 -1.93
N PHE A 30 -1.82 -2.27 -2.74
CA PHE A 30 -1.80 -1.88 -4.15
C PHE A 30 -1.27 -3.00 -5.07
N TRP A 31 -1.44 -2.86 -6.37
CA TRP A 31 -0.78 -3.71 -7.35
C TRP A 31 -0.38 -2.90 -8.58
N TYR A 32 0.87 -3.06 -9.05
CA TYR A 32 1.40 -2.29 -10.19
C TYR A 32 0.52 -2.33 -11.44
N ALA A 33 -0.10 -3.47 -11.77
CA ALA A 33 -0.93 -3.58 -12.98
C ALA A 33 -2.39 -3.16 -12.75
N CYS A 34 -2.78 -2.72 -11.55
CA CYS A 34 -4.16 -2.34 -11.26
C CYS A 34 -4.44 -0.89 -11.69
N PRO A 35 -5.37 -0.64 -12.64
CA PRO A 35 -5.68 0.72 -13.09
C PRO A 35 -6.23 1.62 -11.98
N HIS A 36 -6.99 1.07 -11.04
CA HIS A 36 -7.51 1.83 -9.91
C HIS A 36 -6.43 2.23 -8.90
N CYS A 37 -5.40 1.40 -8.71
CA CYS A 37 -4.25 1.78 -7.88
C CYS A 37 -3.50 2.95 -8.50
N TYR A 38 -3.27 2.90 -9.82
CA TYR A 38 -2.64 4.01 -10.53
C TYR A 38 -3.47 5.30 -10.50
N ALA A 39 -4.79 5.20 -10.67
CA ALA A 39 -5.69 6.34 -10.53
C ALA A 39 -5.78 6.89 -9.09
N PHE A 40 -5.39 6.10 -8.09
CA PHE A 40 -5.38 6.47 -6.68
C PHE A 40 -4.09 7.22 -6.28
N GLU A 41 -2.95 6.94 -6.92
CA GLU A 41 -1.65 7.54 -6.65
C GLU A 41 -1.65 9.09 -6.56
N PRO A 42 -2.34 9.85 -7.44
CA PRO A 42 -2.42 11.31 -7.30
C PRO A 42 -3.03 11.74 -5.96
N ALA A 43 -4.05 11.04 -5.47
CA ALA A 43 -4.67 11.35 -4.18
C ALA A 43 -3.76 10.96 -3.01
N VAL A 44 -3.03 9.85 -3.13
CA VAL A 44 -1.99 9.46 -2.15
C VAL A 44 -0.94 10.57 -2.04
N LYS A 45 -0.39 11.02 -3.18
CA LYS A 45 0.64 12.07 -3.23
C LYS A 45 0.17 13.39 -2.64
N GLU A 46 -1.09 13.76 -2.86
CA GLU A 46 -1.65 14.97 -2.27
C GLU A 46 -1.81 14.82 -0.75
N TRP A 47 -2.40 13.71 -0.29
CA TRP A 47 -2.58 13.46 1.13
C TRP A 47 -1.25 13.33 1.89
N LEU A 48 -0.21 12.74 1.29
CA LEU A 48 1.13 12.65 1.88
C LEU A 48 1.75 14.03 2.20
N LYS A 49 1.34 15.10 1.51
CA LYS A 49 1.79 16.47 1.80
C LYS A 49 1.10 17.07 3.02
N THR A 50 -0.10 16.59 3.35
CA THR A 50 -0.97 17.15 4.40
C THR A 50 -1.16 16.23 5.60
N LYS A 51 -0.67 14.97 5.53
CA LYS A 51 -0.81 14.00 6.61
C LYS A 51 -0.21 14.53 7.91
N ALA A 52 -0.79 14.14 9.03
CA ALA A 52 -0.24 14.49 10.34
C ALA A 52 1.10 13.79 10.63
N ASP A 53 1.91 14.39 11.52
CA ASP A 53 3.25 13.89 11.86
C ASP A 53 3.25 12.57 12.65
N ASP A 54 2.17 12.32 13.40
CA ASP A 54 1.91 11.10 14.14
C ASP A 54 1.30 9.98 13.28
N VAL A 55 1.17 10.22 11.97
CA VAL A 55 0.69 9.24 10.98
C VAL A 55 1.85 8.78 10.11
N GLU A 56 1.97 7.46 9.99
CA GLU A 56 2.87 6.80 9.06
C GLU A 56 2.06 6.22 7.89
N PHE A 57 2.54 6.44 6.66
CA PHE A 57 1.94 5.82 5.48
C PHE A 57 2.79 4.65 5.02
N VAL A 58 2.18 3.48 4.90
CA VAL A 58 2.87 2.24 4.54
C VAL A 58 2.18 1.63 3.33
N ARG A 59 2.96 1.09 2.39
CA ARG A 59 2.43 0.36 1.25
C ARG A 59 2.76 -1.12 1.37
N TYR A 60 1.76 -1.97 1.17
CA TYR A 60 1.93 -3.39 0.95
C TYR A 60 1.46 -3.74 -0.46
N PRO A 61 2.23 -4.52 -1.22
CA PRO A 61 1.77 -5.02 -2.49
C PRO A 61 0.72 -6.13 -2.28
N ALA A 62 -0.18 -6.29 -3.24
CA ALA A 62 -1.09 -7.41 -3.28
C ALA A 62 -0.31 -8.72 -3.42
N THR A 63 -0.73 -9.74 -2.67
CA THR A 63 -0.11 -11.08 -2.66
C THR A 63 -1.07 -12.16 -3.15
N PHE A 64 -1.98 -11.80 -4.08
CA PHE A 64 -2.91 -12.77 -4.67
C PHE A 64 -2.14 -13.90 -5.33
N ASN A 65 -2.69 -15.12 -5.29
CA ASN A 65 -2.04 -16.34 -5.77
C ASN A 65 -1.96 -16.41 -7.31
N ARG A 66 -1.23 -15.47 -7.91
CA ARG A 66 -0.98 -15.31 -9.34
C ARG A 66 0.51 -14.99 -9.53
N PRO A 67 1.22 -15.68 -10.44
CA PRO A 67 2.66 -15.51 -10.60
C PRO A 67 3.10 -14.06 -10.84
N ASN A 68 2.38 -13.32 -11.70
CA ASN A 68 2.70 -11.93 -12.00
C ASN A 68 2.43 -10.98 -10.82
N VAL A 69 1.44 -11.27 -9.97
CA VAL A 69 1.16 -10.48 -8.76
C VAL A 69 2.27 -10.68 -7.72
N GLN A 70 2.67 -11.94 -7.50
CA GLN A 70 3.78 -12.30 -6.60
C GLN A 70 5.11 -11.69 -7.07
N MET A 71 5.38 -11.72 -8.38
CA MET A 71 6.58 -11.08 -8.95
C MET A 71 6.57 -9.58 -8.68
N HIS A 72 5.47 -8.87 -8.97
CA HIS A 72 5.34 -7.44 -8.66
C HIS A 72 5.52 -7.10 -7.17
N ALA A 73 5.00 -7.96 -6.29
CA ALA A 73 5.14 -7.80 -4.85
C ALA A 73 6.60 -7.94 -4.40
N LYS A 74 7.30 -8.98 -4.86
CA LYS A 74 8.74 -9.15 -4.63
C LYS A 74 9.55 -7.98 -5.19
N THR A 75 9.22 -7.51 -6.40
CA THR A 75 9.89 -6.34 -6.99
C THR A 75 9.74 -5.11 -6.13
N PHE A 76 8.53 -4.83 -5.62
CA PHE A 76 8.31 -3.67 -4.75
C PHE A 76 9.20 -3.71 -3.51
N PHE A 77 9.20 -4.83 -2.78
CA PHE A 77 10.03 -4.96 -1.59
C PHE A 77 11.53 -4.95 -1.90
N ALA A 78 11.95 -5.59 -3.00
CA ALA A 78 13.35 -5.58 -3.40
C ALA A 78 13.84 -4.16 -3.70
N LEU A 79 13.07 -3.37 -4.47
CA LEU A 79 13.43 -1.99 -4.78
C LEU A 79 13.43 -1.09 -3.55
N GLU A 80 12.52 -1.32 -2.60
CA GLU A 80 12.54 -0.62 -1.32
C GLU A 80 13.83 -0.91 -0.54
N GLN A 81 14.25 -2.18 -0.46
CA GLN A 81 15.50 -2.58 0.20
C GLN A 81 16.75 -2.10 -0.53
N MET A 82 16.69 -1.96 -1.85
CA MET A 82 17.76 -1.38 -2.65
C MET A 82 17.83 0.15 -2.58
N GLY A 83 16.94 0.79 -1.81
CA GLY A 83 16.87 2.25 -1.69
C GLY A 83 16.43 2.94 -2.98
N LYS A 84 15.59 2.27 -3.78
CA LYS A 84 15.04 2.78 -5.05
C LYS A 84 13.51 2.92 -5.04
N PRO A 85 12.89 3.51 -3.99
CA PRO A 85 11.43 3.64 -3.92
C PRO A 85 10.85 4.52 -5.04
N GLU A 86 11.64 5.40 -5.66
CA GLU A 86 11.24 6.25 -6.79
C GLU A 86 10.83 5.44 -8.04
N LEU A 87 11.33 4.21 -8.17
CA LEU A 87 10.96 3.34 -9.30
C LEU A 87 9.53 2.82 -9.22
N HIS A 88 8.87 2.91 -8.05
CA HIS A 88 7.45 2.60 -7.92
C HIS A 88 6.60 3.39 -8.91
N ASP A 89 6.78 4.72 -8.94
CA ASP A 89 6.07 5.62 -9.86
C ASP A 89 6.43 5.35 -11.32
N ALA A 90 7.70 5.07 -11.58
CA ALA A 90 8.19 4.78 -12.92
C ALA A 90 7.56 3.50 -13.50
N ILE A 91 7.45 2.44 -12.69
CA ILE A 91 6.79 1.16 -13.05
C ILE A 91 5.30 1.40 -13.30
N MET A 92 4.62 2.07 -12.38
CA MET A 92 3.20 2.41 -12.53
C MET A 92 2.93 3.15 -13.84
N SER A 93 3.67 4.23 -14.11
CA SER A 93 3.54 5.00 -15.36
C SER A 93 3.88 4.17 -16.60
N ALA A 94 4.87 3.28 -16.52
CA ALA A 94 5.22 2.36 -17.61
C ALA A 94 4.05 1.47 -18.01
N MET A 95 3.39 0.87 -17.02
CA MET A 95 2.29 -0.05 -17.25
C MET A 95 1.01 0.68 -17.69
N HIS A 96 0.71 1.85 -17.11
CA HIS A 96 -0.58 2.52 -17.31
C HIS A 96 -0.58 3.61 -18.36
N ASP A 97 0.46 4.45 -18.44
CA ASP A 97 0.53 5.50 -19.47
C ASP A 97 1.11 4.95 -20.75
N ARG A 98 2.28 4.27 -20.64
CA ARG A 98 3.03 3.75 -21.78
C ARG A 98 2.55 2.37 -22.25
N LYS A 99 1.57 1.78 -21.55
CA LYS A 99 0.98 0.47 -21.86
C LYS A 99 2.01 -0.66 -22.01
N GLN A 100 3.16 -0.55 -21.32
CA GLN A 100 4.19 -1.58 -21.34
C GLN A 100 3.68 -2.84 -20.62
N ARG A 101 3.88 -4.00 -21.25
CA ARG A 101 3.47 -5.29 -20.71
C ARG A 101 4.53 -5.86 -19.78
N ILE A 102 4.62 -5.31 -18.59
CA ILE A 102 5.53 -5.77 -17.53
C ILE A 102 4.77 -6.83 -16.71
N ASN A 103 4.65 -8.06 -17.22
CA ASN A 103 3.93 -9.15 -16.55
C ASN A 103 4.81 -10.40 -16.31
N THR A 104 6.06 -10.35 -16.76
CA THR A 104 7.06 -11.42 -16.64
C THR A 104 8.32 -10.86 -16.00
N GLN A 105 9.16 -11.75 -15.45
CA GLN A 105 10.45 -11.35 -14.89
C GLN A 105 11.32 -10.66 -15.94
N ASP A 106 11.47 -11.24 -17.14
CA ASP A 106 12.26 -10.66 -18.22
C ASP A 106 11.83 -9.23 -18.60
N ALA A 107 10.52 -8.97 -18.65
CA ALA A 107 10.01 -7.63 -18.96
C ALA A 107 10.30 -6.64 -17.82
N MET A 108 10.24 -7.10 -16.57
CA MET A 108 10.63 -6.30 -15.41
C MET A 108 12.13 -6.01 -15.42
N ASP A 109 12.96 -7.01 -15.70
CA ASP A 109 14.42 -6.87 -15.80
C ASP A 109 14.81 -5.87 -16.89
N GLN A 110 14.21 -5.96 -18.08
CA GLN A 110 14.42 -4.99 -19.16
C GLN A 110 14.06 -3.56 -18.73
N PHE A 111 12.93 -3.41 -18.04
CA PHE A 111 12.51 -2.12 -17.50
C PHE A 111 13.51 -1.59 -16.48
N LEU A 112 13.90 -2.39 -15.49
CA LEU A 112 14.81 -2.00 -14.42
C LEU A 112 16.22 -1.69 -14.95
N ALA A 113 16.73 -2.47 -15.91
CA ALA A 113 18.00 -2.21 -16.58
C ALA A 113 17.99 -0.85 -17.31
N SER A 114 16.87 -0.51 -17.98
CA SER A 114 16.72 0.80 -18.64
C SER A 114 16.69 1.99 -17.66
N HIS A 115 16.48 1.72 -16.36
CA HIS A 115 16.54 2.70 -15.28
C HIS A 115 17.83 2.59 -14.44
N GLY A 116 18.84 1.86 -14.94
CA GLY A 116 20.15 1.75 -14.29
C GLY A 116 20.17 0.90 -13.01
N VAL A 117 19.23 -0.03 -12.87
CA VAL A 117 19.25 -1.01 -11.78
C VAL A 117 20.23 -2.13 -12.13
N ASP A 118 21.09 -2.49 -11.18
CA ASP A 118 21.91 -3.70 -11.25
C ASP A 118 21.01 -4.93 -11.10
N LEU A 119 20.87 -5.71 -12.19
CA LEU A 119 19.99 -6.87 -12.22
C LEU A 119 20.47 -8.01 -11.32
N THR A 120 21.78 -8.17 -11.15
CA THR A 120 22.34 -9.18 -10.23
C THR A 120 21.96 -8.82 -8.81
N ALA A 121 22.21 -7.57 -8.39
CA ALA A 121 21.80 -7.11 -7.06
C ALA A 121 20.29 -7.17 -6.85
N TYR A 122 19.50 -6.91 -7.89
CA TYR A 122 18.04 -7.01 -7.85
C TYR A 122 17.56 -8.45 -7.63
N HIS A 123 18.07 -9.42 -8.40
CA HIS A 123 17.70 -10.82 -8.23
C HIS A 123 18.13 -11.36 -6.87
N ASP A 124 19.36 -11.04 -6.43
CA ASP A 124 19.84 -11.40 -5.08
C ASP A 124 18.93 -10.82 -3.99
N MET A 125 18.47 -9.58 -4.16
CA MET A 125 17.55 -8.96 -3.23
C MET A 125 16.16 -9.61 -3.25
N MET A 126 15.62 -9.96 -4.42
CA MET A 126 14.32 -10.66 -4.53
C MET A 126 14.30 -12.00 -3.80
N ASP A 127 15.45 -12.68 -3.73
CA ASP A 127 15.60 -13.98 -3.05
C ASP A 127 16.13 -13.84 -1.61
N SER A 128 16.42 -12.62 -1.17
CA SER A 128 16.92 -12.35 0.18
C SER A 128 15.93 -12.77 1.27
N PHE A 129 16.47 -13.10 2.44
CA PHE A 129 15.67 -13.40 3.63
C PHE A 129 14.73 -12.23 3.99
N VAL A 130 15.19 -10.99 3.85
CA VAL A 130 14.41 -9.79 4.20
C VAL A 130 13.19 -9.63 3.29
N VAL A 131 13.34 -9.79 1.97
CA VAL A 131 12.21 -9.73 1.04
C VAL A 131 11.23 -10.89 1.28
N ASN A 132 11.74 -12.09 1.54
CA ASN A 132 10.89 -13.24 1.85
C ASN A 132 10.09 -13.02 3.14
N LEU A 133 10.68 -12.41 4.18
CA LEU A 133 9.98 -12.06 5.41
C LEU A 133 8.88 -11.00 5.16
N LYS A 134 9.19 -9.94 4.41
CA LYS A 134 8.20 -8.91 4.03
C LYS A 134 7.05 -9.50 3.20
N MET A 135 7.34 -10.45 2.31
CA MET A 135 6.31 -11.17 1.56
C MET A 135 5.38 -11.98 2.47
N GLN A 136 5.93 -12.69 3.45
CA GLN A 136 5.13 -13.43 4.43
C GLN A 136 4.28 -12.50 5.29
N GLU A 137 4.84 -11.36 5.71
CA GLU A 137 4.13 -10.31 6.43
C GLU A 137 2.98 -9.75 5.60
N ALA A 138 3.21 -9.41 4.33
CA ALA A 138 2.18 -8.92 3.41
C ALA A 138 1.03 -9.93 3.25
N VAL A 139 1.35 -11.22 3.09
CA VAL A 139 0.33 -12.28 3.01
C VAL A 139 -0.47 -12.38 4.32
N LYS A 140 0.20 -12.32 5.47
CA LYS A 140 -0.44 -12.37 6.79
C LYS A 140 -1.39 -11.19 6.97
N LEU A 141 -0.91 -9.96 6.76
CA LEU A 141 -1.69 -8.75 6.93
C LEU A 141 -2.85 -8.68 5.92
N ALA A 142 -2.64 -9.08 4.67
CA ALA A 142 -3.72 -9.15 3.68
C ALA A 142 -4.85 -10.09 4.15
N LYS A 143 -4.52 -11.20 4.81
CA LYS A 143 -5.49 -12.13 5.38
C LYS A 143 -6.19 -11.54 6.61
N GLU A 144 -5.43 -10.99 7.56
CA GLU A 144 -5.95 -10.43 8.81
C GLU A 144 -6.86 -9.21 8.55
N TYR A 145 -6.50 -8.36 7.59
CA TYR A 145 -7.29 -7.21 7.17
C TYR A 145 -8.36 -7.55 6.13
N GLN A 146 -8.53 -8.84 5.80
CA GLN A 146 -9.55 -9.34 4.88
C GLN A 146 -9.51 -8.65 3.50
N ILE A 147 -8.31 -8.47 2.96
CA ILE A 147 -8.06 -7.82 1.68
C ILE A 147 -8.44 -8.77 0.54
N ILE A 148 -9.56 -8.47 -0.11
CA ILE A 148 -10.07 -9.21 -1.28
C ILE A 148 -9.86 -8.46 -2.61
N GLY A 149 -9.32 -7.25 -2.57
CA GLY A 149 -9.14 -6.38 -3.73
C GLY A 149 -8.25 -5.18 -3.44
N VAL A 150 -7.85 -4.48 -4.49
CA VAL A 150 -7.00 -3.27 -4.42
C VAL A 150 -7.55 -2.16 -5.33
N PRO A 151 -7.33 -0.87 -5.01
CA PRO A 151 -6.63 -0.36 -3.83
C PRO A 151 -7.48 -0.49 -2.55
N ALA A 152 -6.87 -0.97 -1.47
CA ALA A 152 -7.50 -1.00 -0.15
C ALA A 152 -6.72 -0.11 0.82
N LEU A 153 -7.43 0.57 1.73
CA LEU A 153 -6.83 1.49 2.69
C LEU A 153 -7.25 1.06 4.09
N ILE A 154 -6.28 0.76 4.93
CA ILE A 154 -6.45 0.31 6.31
C ILE A 154 -5.90 1.38 7.24
N VAL A 155 -6.62 1.70 8.31
CA VAL A 155 -6.18 2.61 9.36
C VAL A 155 -5.89 1.79 10.61
N ASP A 156 -4.61 1.68 10.93
CA ASP A 156 -4.03 1.11 12.14
C ASP A 156 -4.40 -0.36 12.39
N GLY A 157 -4.75 -1.10 11.34
CA GLY A 157 -5.29 -2.46 11.45
C GLY A 157 -6.67 -2.54 12.13
N GLN A 158 -7.17 -1.43 12.65
CA GLN A 158 -8.45 -1.33 13.35
C GLN A 158 -9.61 -1.10 12.37
N TYR A 159 -9.38 -0.34 11.30
CA TYR A 159 -10.43 0.05 10.37
C TYR A 159 -10.03 -0.16 8.92
N LYS A 160 -10.97 -0.57 8.08
CA LYS A 160 -10.83 -0.60 6.62
C LYS A 160 -11.74 0.44 6.00
N VAL A 161 -11.20 1.28 5.11
CA VAL A 161 -12.00 2.24 4.35
C VAL A 161 -12.68 1.52 3.19
N GLU A 162 -14.01 1.63 3.13
CA GLU A 162 -14.89 0.95 2.18
C GLU A 162 -15.33 1.93 1.08
N LYS A 163 -16.60 2.37 1.10
CA LYS A 163 -17.18 3.21 0.05
C LYS A 163 -16.84 4.69 0.26
N ALA A 164 -16.32 5.30 -0.79
CA ALA A 164 -16.15 6.74 -0.94
C ALA A 164 -16.60 7.14 -2.36
N TYR A 165 -17.15 8.34 -2.52
CA TYR A 165 -17.52 8.92 -3.81
C TYR A 165 -16.29 9.38 -4.61
N SER A 166 -15.16 9.63 -3.94
CA SER A 166 -13.90 10.01 -4.58
C SER A 166 -12.67 9.50 -3.83
N TRP A 167 -11.51 9.51 -4.49
CA TRP A 167 -10.23 9.19 -3.84
C TRP A 167 -9.86 10.17 -2.73
N ALA A 168 -10.16 11.46 -2.91
CA ALA A 168 -9.95 12.47 -1.88
C ALA A 168 -10.82 12.20 -0.64
N GLU A 169 -12.08 11.84 -0.84
CA GLU A 169 -12.97 11.46 0.26
C GLU A 169 -12.49 10.18 0.98
N LYS A 170 -11.87 9.23 0.26
CA LYS A 170 -11.27 8.04 0.89
C LYS A 170 -10.21 8.43 1.95
N PHE A 171 -9.42 9.46 1.68
CA PHE A 171 -8.47 10.01 2.64
C PHE A 171 -9.13 10.87 3.72
N GLN A 172 -10.21 11.59 3.43
CA GLN A 172 -10.99 12.28 4.46
C GLN A 172 -11.60 11.29 5.48
N ILE A 173 -12.06 10.12 5.01
CA ILE A 173 -12.51 9.03 5.88
C ILE A 173 -11.33 8.49 6.69
N ALA A 174 -10.16 8.31 6.08
CA ALA A 174 -8.96 7.87 6.80
C ALA A 174 -8.58 8.87 7.91
N ASP A 175 -8.54 10.17 7.63
CA ASP A 175 -8.24 11.21 8.61
C ASP A 175 -9.26 11.23 9.76
N TYR A 176 -10.54 11.03 9.46
CA TYR A 176 -11.59 10.87 10.47
C TYR A 176 -11.31 9.67 11.40
N LEU A 177 -10.94 8.52 10.82
CA LEU A 177 -10.63 7.31 11.58
C LEU A 177 -9.35 7.46 12.42
N VAL A 178 -8.33 8.13 11.88
CA VAL A 178 -7.13 8.49 12.62
C VAL A 178 -7.49 9.36 13.83
N ALA A 179 -8.32 10.39 13.65
CA ALA A 179 -8.76 11.26 14.75
C ALA A 179 -9.56 10.48 15.81
N ARG A 180 -10.42 9.56 15.38
CA ARG A 180 -11.15 8.64 16.27
C ARG A 180 -10.20 7.77 17.10
N LEU A 181 -9.22 7.15 16.47
CA LEU A 181 -8.19 6.34 17.17
C LEU A 181 -7.40 7.14 18.20
N ARG A 182 -7.03 8.39 17.89
CA ARG A 182 -6.37 9.27 18.86
C ARG A 182 -7.21 9.47 20.11
N ALA A 183 -8.51 9.73 19.94
CA ALA A 183 -9.44 9.93 21.05
C ALA A 183 -9.62 8.65 21.88
N GLU A 184 -9.71 7.49 21.22
CA GLU A 184 -9.81 6.17 21.86
C GLU A 184 -8.55 5.85 22.68
N ARG A 185 -7.35 6.03 22.10
CA ARG A 185 -6.07 5.82 22.79
C ARG A 185 -5.87 6.77 23.97
N ALA A 186 -6.22 8.05 23.80
CA ALA A 186 -6.13 9.04 24.89
C ALA A 186 -7.10 8.75 26.04
N SER A 187 -8.24 8.13 25.76
CA SER A 187 -9.21 7.72 26.78
C SER A 187 -8.77 6.46 27.52
N ALA A 188 -8.13 5.51 26.82
CA ALA A 188 -7.59 4.28 27.42
C ALA A 188 -6.34 4.51 28.28
N ALA A 189 -5.63 5.63 28.08
CA ALA A 189 -4.45 6.02 28.85
C ALA A 189 -4.78 6.77 30.16
N LYS A 190 -6.06 7.06 30.42
CA LYS A 190 -6.56 7.66 31.68
C LYS A 190 -7.06 6.58 32.62
#